data_AF-A0A443HLA4-F1
#
_entry.id   AF-A0A443HLA4-F1
#
_cell.length_a   1.000
_cell.length_b   1.000
_cell.length_c   1.000
_cell.angle_alpha   90.00
_cell.angle_beta   90.00
_cell.angle_gamma   90.00
#
_symmetry.space_group_name_H-M   'P 1'
#
loop_
_entity.id
_entity.type
_entity.pdbx_description
1 polymer ?
#
loop_
_entity_poly.entity_id
_entity_poly.type
_entity_poly.pdbx_seq_one_letter_code
_entity_poly.pdbx_strand_id
1 'polypeptide(L)'
;MALDADLFRPGSCAMRLTHIDTLSSRSKTSLIKSIATDISATFIYIAKQAEAGNLSAIHTGPINDVIGTIKDTEVAHREALERKLARYKRVERRLRRERKWMKRELMGLTKKADAVVEDWKTRVHGVSKELEETRRELEFVGEKYALLKAAEQTRARNQESGEEEQIPPGHV
;
A
#
# COMPACT_ATOMS: atom_id res chain seq x y z
N MET A 1 36.30 -54.73 3.84
CA MET A 1 35.03 -54.92 4.59
C MET A 1 33.92 -54.42 3.71
N ALA A 2 33.18 -55.33 3.09
CA ALA A 2 32.03 -54.98 2.26
C ALA A 2 30.90 -54.50 3.18
N LEU A 3 30.42 -53.27 2.99
CA LEU A 3 29.19 -52.80 3.63
C LEU A 3 28.04 -53.58 2.99
N ASP A 4 27.28 -54.30 3.81
CA ASP A 4 26.12 -55.10 3.40
C ASP A 4 25.13 -54.26 2.58
N ALA A 5 24.99 -54.58 1.31
CA ALA A 5 24.07 -53.92 0.39
C ALA A 5 22.58 -54.14 0.76
N ASP A 6 22.29 -55.07 1.67
CA ASP A 6 20.94 -55.37 2.15
C ASP A 6 20.42 -54.39 3.22
N LEU A 7 21.27 -53.51 3.77
CA LEU A 7 20.86 -52.51 4.78
C LEU A 7 20.00 -51.36 4.23
N PHE A 8 19.87 -51.22 2.90
CA PHE A 8 19.13 -50.12 2.27
C PHE A 8 17.88 -50.55 1.49
N ARG A 9 17.45 -51.81 1.57
CA ARG A 9 16.17 -52.21 0.96
C ARG A 9 15.00 -51.56 1.71
N PRO A 10 14.18 -50.72 1.06
CA PRO A 10 13.05 -50.08 1.72
C PRO A 10 12.07 -51.15 2.22
N GLY A 11 11.73 -51.09 3.52
CA GLY A 11 10.67 -51.93 4.08
C GLY A 11 9.29 -51.61 3.51
N SER A 12 8.30 -52.47 3.78
CA SER A 12 6.92 -52.33 3.28
C SER A 12 6.32 -50.92 3.50
N CYS A 13 6.54 -50.31 4.67
CA CYS A 13 6.07 -48.95 4.95
C CYS A 13 6.72 -47.89 4.05
N ALA A 14 8.03 -47.99 3.79
CA ALA A 14 8.74 -47.05 2.92
C ALA A 14 8.32 -47.22 1.45
N MET A 15 8.11 -48.46 0.99
CA MET A 15 7.59 -48.74 -0.34
C MET A 15 6.20 -48.15 -0.59
N ARG A 16 5.36 -48.09 0.44
CA ARG A 16 4.02 -47.45 0.34
C ARG A 16 4.08 -45.94 0.14
N LEU A 17 5.23 -45.30 0.39
CA LEU A 17 5.41 -43.85 0.25
C LEU A 17 5.88 -43.42 -1.15
N THR A 18 6.22 -44.34 -2.06
CA THR A 18 6.86 -44.05 -3.36
C THR A 18 6.03 -43.13 -4.28
N HIS A 19 4.70 -43.11 -4.12
CA HIS A 19 3.79 -42.29 -4.93
C HIS A 19 3.00 -41.29 -4.09
N ILE A 20 3.54 -40.91 -2.92
CA ILE A 20 2.83 -40.03 -1.99
C ILE A 20 2.46 -38.69 -2.62
N ASP A 21 3.27 -38.16 -3.54
CA ASP A 21 3.07 -36.90 -4.25
C ASP A 21 1.78 -36.89 -5.09
N THR A 22 1.48 -38.00 -5.78
CA THR A 22 0.30 -38.18 -6.64
C THR A 22 -1.02 -38.30 -5.88
N LEU A 23 -0.98 -38.55 -4.58
CA LEU A 23 -2.17 -38.77 -3.76
C LEU A 23 -2.90 -37.46 -3.42
N SER A 24 -4.23 -37.54 -3.31
CA SER A 24 -5.04 -36.46 -2.75
C SER A 24 -4.67 -36.19 -1.28
N SER A 25 -4.93 -34.98 -0.76
CA SER A 25 -4.66 -34.66 0.65
C SER A 25 -5.35 -35.61 1.64
N ARG A 26 -6.58 -36.07 1.31
CA ARG A 26 -7.30 -37.05 2.12
C ARG A 26 -6.60 -38.41 2.10
N SER A 27 -6.19 -38.87 0.92
CA SER A 27 -5.47 -40.14 0.74
C SER A 27 -4.09 -40.11 1.40
N LYS A 28 -3.35 -39.00 1.29
CA LYS A 28 -2.09 -38.75 2.03
C LYS A 28 -2.30 -38.91 3.53
N THR A 29 -3.31 -38.23 4.08
CA THR A 29 -3.62 -38.29 5.51
C THR A 29 -3.95 -39.72 5.95
N SER A 30 -4.78 -40.44 5.18
CA SER A 30 -5.16 -41.83 5.47
C SER A 30 -3.96 -42.77 5.43
N LEU A 31 -3.11 -42.65 4.40
CA LEU A 31 -1.90 -43.45 4.25
C LEU A 31 -0.92 -43.22 5.41
N ILE A 32 -0.63 -41.95 5.73
CA ILE A 32 0.26 -41.60 6.83
C ILE A 32 -0.29 -42.10 8.17
N LYS A 33 -1.60 -42.00 8.41
CA LYS A 33 -2.22 -42.58 9.61
C LYS A 33 -2.01 -44.09 9.69
N SER A 34 -2.23 -44.82 8.59
CA SER A 34 -2.01 -46.27 8.58
C SER A 34 -0.55 -46.63 8.85
N ILE A 35 0.40 -45.95 8.21
CA ILE A 35 1.84 -46.17 8.46
C ILE A 35 2.19 -45.85 9.92
N ALA A 36 1.66 -44.77 10.48
CA ALA A 36 1.88 -44.40 11.88
C ALA A 36 1.33 -45.47 12.84
N THR A 37 0.17 -46.06 12.54
CA THR A 37 -0.37 -47.19 13.31
C THR A 37 0.56 -48.40 13.26
N ASP A 38 1.08 -48.76 12.07
CA ASP A 38 1.99 -49.90 11.89
C ASP A 38 3.30 -49.69 12.67
N ILE A 39 3.88 -48.48 12.58
CA ILE A 39 5.08 -48.10 13.33
C ILE A 39 4.82 -48.16 14.85
N SER A 40 3.68 -47.63 15.29
CA SER A 40 3.31 -47.62 16.72
C SER A 40 3.15 -49.05 17.26
N ALA A 41 2.44 -49.91 16.52
CA ALA A 41 2.27 -51.31 16.87
C ALA A 41 3.62 -52.04 16.93
N THR A 42 4.52 -51.74 15.99
CA THR A 42 5.88 -52.28 15.96
C THR A 42 6.66 -51.90 17.21
N PHE A 43 6.67 -50.61 17.59
CA PHE A 43 7.34 -50.17 18.82
C PHE A 43 6.75 -50.79 20.09
N ILE A 44 5.42 -50.93 20.16
CA ILE A 44 4.74 -51.60 21.29
C ILE A 44 5.18 -53.07 21.39
N TYR A 45 5.23 -53.79 20.27
CA TYR A 45 5.66 -55.19 20.28
C TYR A 45 7.12 -55.34 20.70
N ILE A 46 8.00 -54.46 20.21
CA ILE A 46 9.41 -54.46 20.57
C ILE A 46 9.59 -54.16 22.06
N ALA A 47 8.87 -53.18 22.60
CA ALA A 47 8.88 -52.89 24.04
C ALA A 47 8.47 -54.11 24.86
N LYS A 48 7.38 -54.80 24.49
CA LYS A 48 6.94 -56.04 25.14
C LYS A 48 8.01 -57.14 25.10
N GLN A 49 8.69 -57.31 23.96
CA GLN A 49 9.75 -58.32 23.84
C GLN A 49 11.01 -57.96 24.64
N ALA A 50 11.31 -56.66 24.78
CA ALA A 50 12.37 -56.19 25.66
C ALA A 50 12.04 -56.43 27.14
N GLU A 51 10.80 -56.13 27.56
CA GLU A 51 10.31 -56.40 28.93
C GLU A 51 10.33 -57.89 29.27
N ALA A 52 10.03 -58.75 28.30
CA ALA A 52 10.12 -60.21 28.43
C ALA A 52 11.57 -60.74 28.47
N GLY A 53 12.58 -59.87 28.31
CA GLY A 53 13.99 -60.25 28.29
C GLY A 53 14.48 -60.86 26.97
N ASN A 54 13.63 -60.91 25.94
CA ASN A 54 13.98 -61.47 24.63
C ASN A 54 14.81 -60.49 23.78
N LEU A 55 14.74 -59.19 24.09
CA LEU A 55 15.56 -58.16 23.45
C LEU A 55 16.43 -57.44 24.48
N SER A 56 17.69 -57.22 24.14
CA SER A 56 18.64 -56.43 24.93
C SER A 56 18.78 -55.02 24.34
N ALA A 57 19.52 -54.15 25.03
CA ALA A 57 19.83 -52.80 24.58
C ALA A 57 20.54 -52.76 23.20
N ILE A 58 21.29 -53.81 22.85
CA ILE A 58 21.95 -53.91 21.53
C ILE A 58 20.90 -54.04 20.42
N HIS A 59 19.81 -54.77 20.66
CA HIS A 59 18.74 -54.95 19.67
C HIS A 59 17.87 -53.69 19.51
N THR A 60 17.72 -52.88 20.56
CA THR A 60 16.87 -51.67 20.54
C THR A 60 17.65 -50.39 20.19
N GLY A 61 18.99 -50.44 20.12
CA GLY A 61 19.85 -49.32 19.73
C GLY A 61 19.40 -48.60 18.44
N PRO A 62 19.22 -49.32 17.30
CA PRO A 62 18.80 -48.70 16.05
C PRO A 62 17.46 -47.95 16.12
N ILE A 63 16.55 -48.37 17.02
CA ILE A 63 15.27 -47.68 17.23
C ILE A 63 15.48 -46.34 17.93
N ASN A 64 16.38 -46.30 18.91
CA ASN A 64 16.73 -45.06 19.58
C ASN A 64 17.35 -44.06 18.60
N ASP A 65 18.16 -44.53 17.64
CA ASP A 65 18.75 -43.69 16.59
C ASP A 65 17.68 -43.11 15.65
N VAL A 66 16.67 -43.91 15.27
CA VAL A 66 15.53 -43.42 14.48
C VAL A 66 14.74 -42.37 15.25
N ILE A 67 14.48 -42.59 16.54
CA ILE A 67 13.79 -41.62 17.41
C ILE A 67 14.61 -40.33 17.53
N GLY A 68 15.92 -40.44 17.70
CA GLY A 68 16.84 -39.30 17.72
C GLY A 68 16.76 -38.49 16.44
N THR A 69 16.87 -39.17 15.29
CA THR A 69 16.75 -38.54 13.97
C THR A 69 15.43 -37.78 13.84
N ILE A 70 14.29 -38.39 14.18
CA ILE A 70 12.97 -37.74 14.10
C ILE A 70 12.91 -36.46 14.95
N LYS A 71 13.44 -36.52 16.18
CA LYS A 71 13.48 -35.36 17.09
C LYS A 71 14.33 -34.23 16.51
N ASP A 72 15.50 -34.56 15.95
CA ASP A 72 16.40 -33.56 15.36
C ASP A 72 15.76 -32.89 14.14
N THR A 73 15.03 -33.64 13.29
CA THR A 73 14.30 -33.05 12.17
C THR A 73 13.18 -32.12 12.64
N GLU A 74 12.45 -32.48 13.70
CA GLU A 74 11.40 -31.62 14.27
C GLU A 74 11.98 -30.30 14.81
N VAL A 75 13.08 -30.39 15.56
CA VAL A 75 13.79 -29.20 16.08
C VAL A 75 14.27 -28.32 14.94
N ALA A 76 14.93 -28.89 13.93
CA ALA A 76 15.40 -28.14 12.77
C ALA A 76 14.26 -27.46 12.00
N HIS A 77 13.12 -28.14 11.83
CA HIS A 77 11.94 -27.57 11.17
C HIS A 77 11.35 -26.42 11.99
N ARG A 78 11.24 -26.58 13.31
CA ARG A 78 10.78 -25.53 14.23
C ARG A 78 11.68 -24.31 14.16
N GLU A 79 12.99 -24.48 14.24
CA GLU A 79 13.96 -23.38 14.13
C GLU A 79 13.89 -22.69 12.77
N ALA A 80 13.67 -23.43 11.68
CA ALA A 80 13.49 -22.85 10.36
C ALA A 80 12.23 -21.97 10.28
N LEU A 81 11.12 -22.42 10.88
CA LEU A 81 9.89 -21.64 10.98
C LEU A 81 10.07 -20.39 11.86
N GLU A 82 10.73 -20.52 13.01
CA GLU A 82 11.04 -19.38 13.89
C GLU A 82 11.90 -18.33 13.17
N ARG A 83 12.91 -18.77 12.39
CA ARG A 83 13.71 -17.88 11.54
C ARG A 83 12.85 -17.17 10.49
N LYS A 84 11.91 -17.85 9.84
CA LYS A 84 10.98 -17.23 8.88
C LYS A 84 10.08 -16.21 9.57
N LEU A 85 9.49 -16.54 10.72
CA LEU A 85 8.67 -15.62 11.52
C LEU A 85 9.48 -14.39 11.95
N ALA A 86 10.72 -14.56 12.39
CA ALA A 86 11.60 -13.46 12.74
C ALA A 86 11.88 -12.54 11.55
N ARG A 87 12.06 -13.09 10.33
CA ARG A 87 12.20 -12.30 9.10
C ARG A 87 10.94 -11.49 8.81
N TYR A 88 9.75 -12.10 8.86
CA TYR A 88 8.50 -11.40 8.61
C TYR A 88 8.26 -10.27 9.64
N LYS A 89 8.54 -10.51 10.92
CA LYS A 89 8.47 -9.46 11.95
C LYS A 89 9.42 -8.29 11.67
N ARG A 90 10.63 -8.54 11.14
CA ARG A 90 11.56 -7.45 10.75
C ARG A 90 11.01 -6.63 9.58
N VAL A 91 10.50 -7.29 8.55
CA VAL A 91 9.90 -6.64 7.38
C VAL A 91 8.69 -5.80 7.81
N GLU A 92 7.81 -6.36 8.63
CA GLU A 92 6.63 -5.67 9.14
C GLU A 92 7.01 -4.38 9.92
N ARG A 93 8.04 -4.46 10.79
CA ARG A 93 8.56 -3.28 11.50
C ARG A 93 9.11 -2.23 10.54
N ARG A 94 9.84 -2.64 9.50
CA ARG A 94 10.37 -1.73 8.47
C ARG A 94 9.24 -1.03 7.73
N LEU A 95 8.26 -1.78 7.23
CA LEU A 95 7.10 -1.24 6.51
C LEU A 95 6.27 -0.29 7.39
N ARG A 96 6.13 -0.57 8.70
CA ARG A 96 5.49 0.37 9.63
C ARG A 96 6.24 1.70 9.73
N ARG A 97 7.58 1.66 9.76
CA ARG A 97 8.41 2.89 9.81
C ARG A 97 8.29 3.66 8.50
N GLU A 98 8.40 2.98 7.36
CA GLU A 98 8.25 3.59 6.03
C GLU A 98 6.87 4.23 5.86
N ARG A 99 5.80 3.54 6.27
CA ARG A 99 4.43 4.10 6.25
C ARG A 99 4.31 5.35 7.12
N LYS A 100 4.87 5.34 8.33
CA LYS A 100 4.88 6.53 9.19
C LYS A 100 5.66 7.67 8.56
N TRP A 101 6.80 7.38 7.94
CA TRP A 101 7.61 8.38 7.24
C TRP A 101 6.85 8.97 6.04
N MET A 102 6.29 8.15 5.16
CA MET A 102 5.48 8.62 4.02
C MET A 102 4.29 9.48 4.46
N LYS A 103 3.61 9.11 5.56
CA LYS A 103 2.52 9.92 6.09
C LYS A 103 2.99 11.32 6.51
N ARG A 104 4.16 11.42 7.15
CA ARG A 104 4.71 12.73 7.53
C ARG A 104 5.10 13.56 6.30
N GLU A 105 5.73 12.92 5.33
CA GLU A 105 6.16 13.60 4.10
C GLU A 105 4.95 14.15 3.34
N LEU A 106 3.91 13.33 3.16
CA LEU A 106 2.67 13.74 2.51
C LEU A 106 2.00 14.89 3.26
N MET A 107 1.90 14.83 4.59
CA MET A 107 1.38 15.95 5.38
C MET A 107 2.22 17.22 5.21
N GLY A 108 3.54 17.10 5.10
CA GLY A 108 4.43 18.22 4.84
C GLY A 108 4.19 18.85 3.47
N LEU A 109 4.02 18.03 2.44
CA LEU A 109 3.69 18.48 1.08
C LEU A 109 2.32 19.15 1.02
N THR A 110 1.29 18.57 1.63
CA THR A 110 -0.06 19.16 1.69
C THR A 110 -0.01 20.54 2.33
N LYS A 111 0.67 20.71 3.47
CA LYS A 111 0.81 22.03 4.11
C LYS A 111 1.49 23.07 3.22
N LYS A 112 2.51 22.68 2.46
CA LYS A 112 3.18 23.57 1.51
C LYS A 112 2.24 23.96 0.36
N ALA A 113 1.49 22.99 -0.17
CA ALA A 113 0.50 23.24 -1.21
C ALA A 113 -0.60 24.19 -0.71
N ASP A 114 -1.13 23.97 0.50
CA ASP A 114 -2.13 24.84 1.12
C ASP A 114 -1.59 26.27 1.27
N ALA A 115 -0.35 26.45 1.72
CA ALA A 115 0.27 27.77 1.84
C ALA A 115 0.38 28.49 0.49
N VAL A 116 0.75 27.77 -0.58
CA VAL A 116 0.80 28.33 -1.95
C VAL A 116 -0.60 28.71 -2.42
N VAL A 117 -1.61 27.88 -2.16
CA VAL A 117 -2.99 28.17 -2.53
C VAL A 117 -3.49 29.44 -1.83
N GLU A 118 -3.22 29.60 -0.54
CA GLU A 118 -3.61 30.81 0.20
C GLU A 118 -2.88 32.07 -0.31
N ASP A 119 -1.57 31.99 -0.58
CA ASP A 119 -0.82 33.11 -1.18
C ASP A 119 -1.41 33.53 -2.54
N TRP A 120 -1.70 32.55 -3.40
CA TRP A 120 -2.33 32.82 -4.69
C TRP A 120 -3.73 33.43 -4.55
N LYS A 121 -4.55 32.96 -3.60
CA LYS A 121 -5.86 33.58 -3.32
C LYS A 121 -5.71 35.04 -2.92
N THR A 122 -4.76 35.36 -2.05
CA THR A 122 -4.49 36.75 -1.64
C THR A 122 -4.08 37.61 -2.83
N ARG A 123 -3.18 37.11 -3.69
CA ARG A 123 -2.75 37.82 -4.90
C ARG A 123 -3.88 38.05 -5.89
N VAL A 124 -4.67 37.02 -6.16
CA VAL A 124 -5.85 37.12 -7.04
C VAL A 124 -6.84 38.12 -6.49
N HIS A 125 -7.11 38.10 -5.18
CA HIS A 125 -8.02 39.06 -4.55
C HIS A 125 -7.51 40.50 -4.68
N GLY A 126 -6.20 40.73 -4.51
CA GLY A 126 -5.57 42.03 -4.75
C GLY A 126 -5.76 42.52 -6.17
N VAL A 127 -5.44 41.69 -7.17
CA VAL A 127 -5.62 42.03 -8.60
C VAL A 127 -7.09 42.27 -8.94
N SER A 128 -8.02 41.48 -8.40
CA SER A 128 -9.46 41.71 -8.59
C SER A 128 -9.90 43.06 -8.04
N LYS A 129 -9.36 43.50 -6.90
CA LYS A 129 -9.65 44.80 -6.31
C LYS A 129 -9.10 45.95 -7.17
N GLU A 130 -7.85 45.85 -7.62
CA GLU A 130 -7.24 46.82 -8.54
C GLU A 130 -8.04 46.93 -9.86
N LEU A 131 -8.52 45.80 -10.38
CA LEU A 131 -9.37 45.77 -11.57
C LEU A 131 -10.72 46.48 -11.34
N GLU A 132 -11.34 46.30 -10.17
CA GLU A 132 -12.57 47.03 -9.83
C GLU A 132 -12.33 48.53 -9.67
N GLU A 133 -11.22 48.92 -9.04
CA GLU A 133 -10.86 50.34 -8.86
C GLU A 133 -10.62 51.01 -10.22
N THR A 134 -9.78 50.42 -11.07
CA THR A 134 -9.53 50.92 -12.43
C THR A 134 -10.80 50.98 -13.27
N ARG A 135 -11.70 50.00 -13.15
CA ARG A 135 -13.01 50.03 -13.83
C ARG A 135 -13.86 51.22 -13.38
N ARG A 136 -13.95 51.50 -12.07
CA ARG A 136 -14.69 52.67 -11.55
C ARG A 136 -14.11 53.99 -12.05
N GLU A 137 -12.78 54.11 -12.10
CA GLU A 137 -12.12 55.29 -12.65
C GLU A 137 -12.44 55.48 -14.13
N LEU A 138 -12.45 54.39 -14.91
CA LEU A 138 -12.78 54.41 -16.33
C LEU A 138 -14.25 54.83 -16.57
N GLU A 139 -15.17 54.33 -15.74
CA GLU A 139 -16.58 54.74 -15.73
C GLU A 139 -16.71 56.25 -15.42
N PHE A 140 -16.03 56.75 -14.38
CA PHE A 140 -16.04 58.17 -14.03
C PHE A 140 -15.47 59.09 -15.13
N VAL A 141 -14.36 58.68 -15.75
CA VAL A 141 -13.75 59.42 -16.87
C VAL A 141 -14.70 59.41 -18.07
N GLY A 142 -15.35 58.27 -18.34
CA GLY A 142 -16.36 58.13 -19.39
C GLY A 142 -17.55 59.07 -19.19
N GLU A 143 -18.08 59.16 -17.97
CA GLU A 143 -19.16 60.09 -17.62
C GLU A 143 -18.75 61.55 -17.82
N LYS A 144 -17.57 61.95 -17.33
CA LYS A 144 -17.05 63.32 -17.54
C LYS A 144 -16.91 63.65 -19.02
N TYR A 145 -16.37 62.73 -19.81
CA TYR A 145 -16.23 62.91 -21.25
C TYR A 145 -17.59 63.09 -21.94
N ALA A 146 -18.59 62.29 -21.55
CA ALA A 146 -19.95 62.41 -22.09
C ALA A 146 -20.60 63.77 -21.76
N LEU A 147 -20.44 64.26 -20.52
CA LEU A 147 -20.92 65.57 -20.11
C LEU A 147 -20.26 66.71 -20.90
N LEU A 148 -18.93 66.67 -21.06
CA LEU A 148 -18.20 67.67 -21.85
C LEU A 148 -18.69 67.68 -23.30
N LYS A 149 -18.84 66.50 -23.92
CA LYS A 149 -19.34 66.37 -25.29
C LYS A 149 -20.77 66.91 -25.44
N ALA A 150 -21.65 66.66 -24.46
CA ALA A 150 -23.01 67.21 -24.46
C ALA A 150 -23.03 68.74 -24.28
N ALA A 151 -22.14 69.30 -23.44
CA ALA A 151 -21.97 70.74 -23.26
C ALA A 151 -21.45 71.41 -24.54
N GLU A 152 -20.52 70.77 -25.26
CA GLU A 152 -20.06 71.25 -26.57
C GLU A 152 -21.17 71.23 -27.62
N GLN A 153 -21.97 70.15 -27.69
CA GLN A 153 -23.10 70.05 -28.62
C GLN A 153 -24.19 71.09 -28.35
N THR A 154 -24.51 71.37 -27.08
CA THR A 154 -25.46 72.42 -26.71
C THR A 154 -24.94 73.82 -27.02
N ARG A 155 -23.63 74.07 -26.84
CA ARG A 155 -23.01 75.34 -27.27
C ARG A 155 -23.05 75.53 -28.78
N ALA A 156 -22.75 74.50 -29.56
CA ALA A 156 -22.85 74.55 -31.02
C ALA A 156 -24.29 74.86 -31.48
N ARG A 157 -25.29 74.18 -30.88
CA ARG A 157 -26.71 74.39 -31.19
C ARG A 157 -27.21 75.81 -30.83
N ASN A 158 -26.73 76.37 -29.72
CA ASN A 158 -27.08 77.74 -29.31
C ASN A 158 -26.41 78.81 -30.19
N GLN A 159 -25.22 78.54 -30.76
CA GLN A 159 -24.59 79.42 -31.75
C GLN A 159 -25.35 79.40 -33.08
N GLU A 160 -25.85 78.25 -33.53
CA GLU A 160 -26.70 78.13 -34.73
C GLU A 160 -28.09 78.79 -34.56
N SER A 161 -28.63 78.84 -33.33
CA SER A 161 -29.93 79.46 -33.04
C SER A 161 -29.84 80.98 -32.78
N GLY A 162 -28.65 81.50 -32.50
CA GLY A 162 -28.39 82.92 -32.23
C GLY A 162 -28.17 83.77 -33.48
N GLU A 163 -28.12 83.17 -34.67
CA GLU A 163 -27.96 83.87 -35.94
C GLU A 163 -29.30 84.25 -36.62
N GLU A 164 -30.47 83.87 -36.07
CA GLU A 164 -31.78 84.21 -36.68
C GLU A 164 -32.48 85.46 -36.09
N GLU A 165 -31.98 86.09 -35.03
CA GLU A 165 -32.66 87.25 -34.40
C GLU A 165 -31.86 88.56 -34.52
N GLN A 166 -31.61 89.02 -35.75
CA GLN A 166 -31.25 90.44 -35.95
C GLN A 166 -31.41 90.95 -37.40
N ILE A 167 -32.64 91.18 -37.88
CA ILE A 167 -32.95 92.34 -38.76
C ILE A 167 -34.43 92.76 -38.60
N PRO A 168 -34.72 93.96 -38.05
CA PRO A 168 -35.85 94.75 -38.49
C PRO A 168 -35.36 95.92 -39.37
N PRO A 169 -35.77 96.04 -40.63
CA PRO A 169 -35.84 97.34 -41.30
C PRO A 169 -37.23 97.94 -40.95
N GLY A 170 -37.36 99.14 -40.42
CA GLY A 170 -36.85 100.41 -40.95
C GLY A 170 -38.03 101.19 -41.54
N HIS A 171 -38.29 102.38 -40.98
CA HIS A 171 -39.05 103.54 -41.53
C HIS A 171 -40.55 103.33 -41.85
N VAL A 172 -41.49 104.25 -41.64
CA VAL A 172 -41.56 105.73 -41.63
C VAL A 172 -42.69 106.12 -40.67
#